data_AF-A0A1B9LYT7-F1
#
_entry.id   AF-A0A1B9LYT7-F1
#
_cell.length_a   1.000
_cell.length_b   1.000
_cell.length_c   1.000
_cell.angle_alpha   90.00
_cell.angle_beta   90.00
_cell.angle_gamma   90.00
#
_symmetry.space_group_name_H-M   'P 1'
#
loop_
_entity.id
_entity.type
_entity.pdbx_description
1 polymer ?
#
loop_
_entity_poly.entity_id
_entity_poly.type
_entity_poly.pdbx_seq_one_letter_code
_entity_poly.pdbx_strand_id
1 'polypeptide(L)'
;MLVPESHLVRKIAKVIDFEFIREAVVPLYCPNSGRSAEDPVRMFKIMLLGYLFGISSERRLVQEIQVNLAYRWFLGMGLTEKVIDASTLSQNRRCRFNDSEIYL
;
A
#
# COMPACT_ATOMS: atom_id res chain seq x y z
N MET A 1 2.70 -22.15 4.16
CA MET A 1 2.33 -20.72 4.21
C MET A 1 1.35 -20.44 3.07
N LEU A 2 0.27 -19.68 3.30
CA LEU A 2 -0.90 -19.60 2.41
C LEU A 2 -0.66 -19.00 1.01
N VAL A 3 0.51 -18.39 0.76
CA VAL A 3 0.90 -17.81 -0.54
C VAL A 3 2.10 -18.57 -1.09
N PRO A 4 2.01 -19.19 -2.29
CA PRO A 4 3.11 -19.93 -2.91
C PRO A 4 4.37 -19.07 -3.09
N GLU A 5 5.55 -19.65 -2.89
CA GLU A 5 6.84 -18.94 -3.04
C GLU A 5 7.11 -18.44 -4.46
N SER A 6 6.53 -19.11 -5.46
CA SER A 6 6.61 -18.71 -6.87
C SER A 6 5.81 -17.44 -7.20
N HIS A 7 4.90 -17.01 -6.32
CA HIS A 7 4.02 -15.86 -6.55
C HIS A 7 4.80 -14.55 -6.63
N LEU A 8 4.40 -13.63 -7.52
CA LEU A 8 5.14 -12.39 -7.79
C LEU A 8 5.38 -11.54 -6.53
N VAL A 9 4.36 -11.35 -5.70
CA VAL A 9 4.47 -10.58 -4.45
C VAL A 9 5.51 -11.15 -3.47
N ARG A 10 5.79 -12.46 -3.52
CA ARG A 10 6.85 -13.09 -2.71
C ARG A 10 8.23 -12.72 -3.22
N LYS A 11 8.41 -12.76 -4.54
CA LYS A 11 9.66 -12.37 -5.18
C LYS A 11 9.98 -10.91 -4.87
N ILE A 12 8.97 -10.04 -4.96
CA ILE A 12 9.12 -8.61 -4.65
C ILE A 12 9.47 -8.40 -3.19
N ALA A 13 8.73 -9.02 -2.25
CA ALA A 13 9.00 -8.88 -0.82
C ALA A 13 10.38 -9.41 -0.40
N LYS A 14 10.99 -10.31 -1.19
CA LYS A 14 12.35 -10.83 -0.96
C LYS A 14 13.44 -9.88 -1.48
N VAL A 15 13.13 -9.11 -2.52
CA VAL A 15 14.12 -8.27 -3.23
C VAL A 15 14.08 -6.82 -2.75
N ILE A 16 12.90 -6.33 -2.38
CA ILE A 16 12.68 -4.94 -2.00
C ILE A 16 12.45 -4.88 -0.49
N ASP A 17 13.39 -4.24 0.21
CA ASP A 17 13.11 -3.69 1.52
C ASP A 17 12.27 -2.42 1.34
N PHE A 18 11.16 -2.28 2.06
CA PHE A 18 10.26 -1.13 1.95
C PHE A 18 10.50 -0.11 3.06
N GLU A 19 11.45 -0.34 3.97
CA GLU A 19 11.74 0.59 5.07
C GLU A 19 12.33 1.93 4.58
N PHE A 20 12.94 1.98 3.38
CA PHE A 20 13.36 3.24 2.75
C PHE A 20 12.21 4.24 2.60
N ILE A 21 10.97 3.76 2.49
CA ILE A 21 9.79 4.63 2.39
C ILE A 21 9.53 5.32 3.72
N ARG A 22 9.73 4.63 4.86
CA ARG A 22 9.64 5.27 6.17
C ARG A 22 10.68 6.37 6.27
N GLU A 23 11.93 6.09 5.89
CA GLU A 23 13.00 7.11 5.91
C GLU A 23 12.64 8.33 5.06
N ALA A 24 12.07 8.13 3.87
CA ALA A 24 11.67 9.22 2.98
C ALA A 24 10.48 10.05 3.50
N VAL A 25 9.54 9.43 4.22
CA VAL A 25 8.32 10.11 4.71
C VAL A 25 8.40 10.59 6.16
N VAL A 26 9.42 10.17 6.93
CA VAL A 26 9.73 10.70 8.27
C VAL A 26 9.73 12.23 8.32
N PRO A 27 10.41 12.97 7.42
CA PRO A 27 10.39 14.44 7.48
C PRO A 27 9.02 15.05 7.14
N LEU A 28 8.13 14.29 6.48
CA LEU A 28 6.78 14.72 6.12
C LEU A 28 5.74 14.38 7.22
N TYR A 29 6.12 13.57 8.22
CA TYR A 29 5.24 13.16 9.31
C TYR A 29 5.51 14.00 10.57
N CYS A 30 4.52 14.79 10.98
CA CYS A 30 4.52 15.41 12.29
C CYS A 30 4.15 14.36 13.37
N PRO A 31 4.98 14.12 14.40
CA PRO A 31 4.72 13.15 15.47
C PRO A 31 3.41 13.42 16.24
N ASN A 32 2.89 14.65 16.17
CA ASN A 32 1.76 15.15 16.96
C ASN A 32 0.43 15.24 16.19
N SER A 33 0.35 14.73 14.96
CA SER A 33 -0.88 14.78 14.16
C SER A 33 -1.82 13.64 14.54
N GLY A 34 -2.73 13.89 15.49
CA GLY A 34 -3.66 12.94 16.12
C GLY A 34 -4.73 12.25 15.23
N ARG A 35 -4.53 12.14 13.91
CA ARG A 35 -5.25 11.16 13.08
C ARG A 35 -4.27 10.04 12.75
N SER A 36 -4.64 8.80 13.06
CA SER A 36 -3.92 7.60 12.63
C SER A 36 -3.93 7.54 11.09
N ALA A 37 -3.04 8.30 10.47
CA ALA A 37 -2.86 8.27 9.04
C ALA A 37 -2.25 6.91 8.70
N GLU A 38 -2.85 6.25 7.70
CA GLU A 38 -2.48 4.92 7.25
C GLU A 38 -0.97 4.82 7.01
N ASP A 39 -0.37 3.67 7.35
CA ASP A 39 1.07 3.46 7.22
C ASP A 39 1.54 3.80 5.79
N PRO A 40 2.45 4.78 5.61
CA PRO A 40 2.89 5.21 4.29
C PRO A 40 3.51 4.07 3.48
N VAL A 41 4.18 3.12 4.15
CA VAL A 41 4.70 1.90 3.52
C VAL A 41 3.56 1.06 2.95
N ARG A 42 2.49 0.88 3.71
CA ARG A 42 1.32 0.12 3.26
C ARG A 42 0.62 0.81 2.10
N MET A 43 0.46 2.12 2.16
CA MET A 43 -0.11 2.90 1.05
C MET A 43 0.70 2.75 -0.24
N PHE A 44 2.03 2.84 -0.15
CA PHE A 44 2.91 2.58 -1.30
C PHE A 44 2.68 1.19 -1.87
N LYS A 45 2.69 0.17 -1.02
CA LYS A 45 2.48 -1.22 -1.45
C LYS A 45 1.12 -1.41 -2.12
N ILE A 46 0.07 -0.74 -1.66
CA ILE A 46 -1.25 -0.75 -2.32
C ILE A 46 -1.14 -0.17 -3.73
N MET A 47 -0.53 1.01 -3.89
CA MET A 47 -0.34 1.61 -5.22
C MET A 47 0.53 0.75 -6.14
N LEU A 48 1.60 0.16 -5.60
CA LEU A 48 2.47 -0.76 -6.31
C LEU A 48 1.71 -2.01 -6.78
N LEU A 49 0.83 -2.59 -5.96
CA LEU A 49 -0.05 -3.69 -6.39
C LEU A 49 -0.95 -3.27 -7.55
N GLY A 50 -1.54 -2.06 -7.48
CA GLY A 50 -2.32 -1.50 -8.58
C GLY A 50 -1.52 -1.43 -9.88
N TYR A 51 -0.29 -0.93 -9.82
CA TYR A 51 0.60 -0.83 -10.96
C TYR A 51 1.01 -2.21 -11.51
N LEU A 52 1.49 -3.12 -10.66
CA LEU A 52 2.01 -4.43 -11.06
C LEU A 52 0.96 -5.34 -11.68
N PHE A 53 -0.28 -5.26 -11.20
CA PHE A 53 -1.39 -6.10 -11.68
C PHE A 53 -2.31 -5.36 -12.65
N GLY A 54 -1.96 -4.14 -13.09
CA GLY A 54 -2.71 -3.36 -14.08
C GLY A 54 -4.10 -2.91 -13.59
N ILE A 55 -4.27 -2.71 -12.29
CA ILE A 55 -5.53 -2.25 -11.69
C ILE A 55 -5.48 -0.73 -11.52
N SER A 56 -6.09 -0.02 -12.47
CA SER A 56 -6.17 1.45 -12.46
C SER A 56 -7.25 2.01 -11.55
N SER A 57 -8.30 1.22 -11.23
CA SER A 57 -9.40 1.66 -10.37
C SER A 57 -9.09 1.39 -8.90
N GLU A 58 -9.00 2.44 -8.10
CA GLU A 58 -8.81 2.38 -6.64
C GLU A 58 -9.89 1.54 -5.96
N ARG A 59 -11.15 1.67 -6.42
CA ARG A 59 -12.26 0.84 -5.92
C ARG A 59 -12.04 -0.64 -6.20
N ARG A 60 -11.63 -0.97 -7.43
CA ARG A 60 -11.34 -2.36 -7.81
C ARG A 60 -10.15 -2.89 -7.03
N LEU A 61 -9.10 -2.09 -6.85
CA LEU A 61 -7.93 -2.46 -6.08
C LEU A 61 -8.27 -2.80 -4.62
N VAL A 62 -9.12 -1.99 -3.97
CA VAL A 62 -9.61 -2.28 -2.62
C VAL A 62 -10.41 -3.58 -2.58
N GLN A 63 -11.30 -3.81 -3.55
CA GLN A 63 -12.06 -5.07 -3.65
C GLN A 63 -11.15 -6.29 -3.83
N GLU A 64 -10.14 -6.18 -4.68
CA GLU A 64 -9.15 -7.24 -4.89
C GLU A 64 -8.36 -7.53 -3.61
N ILE A 65 -7.96 -6.51 -2.85
CA ILE A 65 -7.30 -6.69 -1.55
C ILE A 65 -8.22 -7.35 -0.51
N GLN A 66 -9.54 -7.12 -0.58
CA GLN A 66 -10.48 -7.77 0.32
C GLN A 66 -10.54 -9.29 0.11
N VAL A 67 -10.45 -9.75 -1.14
CA VAL A 67 -10.63 -11.18 -1.49
C VAL A 67 -9.31 -11.93 -1.73
N ASN A 68 -8.25 -11.23 -2.11
CA ASN A 68 -6.99 -11.84 -2.52
C ASN A 68 -6.01 -11.95 -1.35
N LEU A 69 -5.82 -13.17 -0.86
CA LEU A 69 -4.95 -13.46 0.25
C LEU A 69 -3.47 -13.12 -0.01
N ALA A 70 -3.01 -13.21 -1.27
CA ALA A 70 -1.64 -12.86 -1.61
C ALA A 70 -1.39 -11.35 -1.44
N TYR A 71 -2.39 -10.52 -1.75
CA TYR A 71 -2.30 -9.08 -1.57
C TYR A 71 -2.33 -8.72 -0.09
N ARG A 72 -3.24 -9.32 0.69
CA ARG A 72 -3.28 -9.13 2.15
C ARG A 72 -1.96 -9.50 2.81
N TRP A 73 -1.41 -10.65 2.41
CA TRP A 73 -0.11 -11.09 2.90
C TRP A 73 1.00 -10.08 2.59
N PHE A 74 1.06 -9.58 1.34
CA PHE A 74 2.05 -8.59 0.93
C PHE A 74 1.94 -7.26 1.70
N LEU A 75 0.71 -6.88 2.04
CA LEU A 75 0.39 -5.68 2.82
C LEU A 75 0.56 -5.88 4.35
N GLY A 76 0.90 -7.09 4.79
CA GLY A 76 1.01 -7.42 6.22
C GLY A 76 -0.34 -7.37 6.95
N MET A 77 -1.45 -7.55 6.23
CA MET A 77 -2.80 -7.45 6.80
C MET A 77 -3.29 -8.78 7.35
N GLY A 78 -4.02 -8.72 8.47
CA GLY A 78 -4.79 -9.85 8.98
C GLY A 78 -5.93 -10.25 8.02
N LEU A 79 -6.40 -11.50 8.14
CA LEU A 79 -7.54 -12.00 7.37
C LEU A 79 -8.83 -11.21 7.65
N THR A 80 -9.03 -10.79 8.90
CA THR A 80 -10.21 -10.05 9.37
C THR A 80 -9.99 -8.54 9.43
N GLU A 81 -8.78 -8.06 9.13
CA GLU A 81 -8.46 -6.64 9.19
C GLU A 81 -9.25 -5.85 8.15
N LYS A 82 -9.77 -4.68 8.51
CA LYS A 82 -10.52 -3.86 7.55
C LYS A 82 -9.55 -3.23 6.55
N VAL A 83 -9.84 -3.37 5.26
CA VAL A 83 -9.11 -2.65 4.20
C VAL A 83 -9.54 -1.18 4.21
N ILE A 84 -8.59 -0.28 3.96
CA ILE A 84 -8.88 1.13 3.76
C ILE A 84 -9.95 1.33 2.70
N ASP A 85 -10.78 2.36 2.88
CA ASP A 85 -11.76 2.72 1.86
C ASP A 85 -11.08 3.33 0.63
N ALA A 86 -11.66 3.10 -0.54
CA ALA A 86 -11.16 3.66 -1.79
C ALA A 86 -11.14 5.20 -1.77
N SER A 87 -12.04 5.85 -1.03
CA SER A 87 -12.02 7.30 -0.85
C SER A 87 -10.79 7.77 -0.06
N THR A 88 -10.37 7.03 0.97
CA THR A 88 -9.14 7.30 1.72
C THR A 88 -7.91 7.18 0.83
N LEU A 89 -7.88 6.17 -0.04
CA LEU A 89 -6.80 6.00 -1.02
C LEU A 89 -6.75 7.18 -2.00
N SER A 90 -7.90 7.59 -2.54
CA SER A 90 -8.02 8.71 -3.47
C SER A 90 -7.61 10.05 -2.84
N GLN A 91 -8.05 10.31 -1.61
CA GLN A 91 -7.72 11.55 -0.90
C GLN A 91 -6.24 11.61 -0.55
N ASN A 92 -5.65 10.50 -0.13
CA ASN A 92 -4.22 10.44 0.07
C ASN A 92 -3.45 10.66 -1.23
N ARG A 93 -3.87 10.05 -2.34
CA ARG A 93 -3.27 10.26 -3.67
C ARG A 93 -3.27 11.74 -4.05
N ARG A 94 -4.40 12.43 -3.89
CA ARG A 94 -4.58 13.83 -4.27
C ARG A 94 -3.91 14.82 -3.30
N CYS A 95 -4.05 14.62 -1.99
CA CYS A 95 -3.63 15.60 -0.99
C CYS A 95 -2.18 15.43 -0.52
N ARG A 96 -1.59 14.23 -0.62
CA ARG A 96 -0.21 13.98 -0.15
C ARG A 96 0.82 13.88 -1.26
N PHE A 97 0.42 13.56 -2.49
CA PHE A 97 1.36 13.26 -3.56
C PHE A 97 1.30 14.20 -4.77
N ASN A 98 0.41 15.21 -4.78
CA ASN A 98 0.38 16.21 -5.87
C ASN A 98 1.64 17.09 -5.94
N ASP A 99 2.37 17.27 -4.83
CA ASP A 99 3.59 18.09 -4.77
C ASP A 99 4.89 17.27 -4.71
N SER A 100 4.83 15.95 -4.91
CA SER A 100 6.04 15.10 -4.88
C SER A 100 6.19 14.29 -6.17
N GLU A 101 7.34 14.44 -6.84
CA GLU A 101 7.72 13.75 -8.09
C GLU A 101 7.91 12.22 -7.94
N ILE A 102 7.41 11.61 -6.87
CA ILE A 102 7.75 10.25 -6.44
C ILE A 102 7.01 9.18 -7.26
N TYR A 103 6.03 9.56 -8.10
CA TYR A 103 5.21 8.62 -8.89
C TYR A 103 4.87 9.13 -10.30
N LEU A 104 5.90 9.41 -11.10
CA LEU A 104 5.76 9.50 -12.56
C LEU A 104 5.82 8.10 -13.20
#